data_AF-A0A556MY16-F1
#
_entry.id   AF-A0A556MY16-F1
#
_cell.length_a   1.000
_cell.length_b   1.000
_cell.length_c   1.000
_cell.angle_alpha   90.00
_cell.angle_beta   90.00
_cell.angle_gamma   90.00
#
_symmetry.space_group_name_H-M   'P 1'
#
loop_
_entity.id
_entity.type
_entity.pdbx_description
1 polymer ?
#
loop_
_entity_poly.entity_id
_entity_poly.type
_entity_poly.pdbx_seq_one_letter_code
_entity_poly.pdbx_strand_id
1 'polypeptide(L)' 'MKKEYWDVTDEQVIEKTGKPIAFWMETLKEFHAADKKSNEVVAFLQEMHAVPRYWARTLTTLFLKNNGK' A
#
# COMPACT_ATOMS: atom_id res chain seq x y z
N MET A 1 0.55 10.73 21.73
CA MET A 1 0.34 10.80 20.27
C MET A 1 -0.46 9.58 19.84
N LYS A 2 -1.50 9.75 19.02
CA LYS A 2 -2.19 8.62 18.39
C LYS A 2 -1.30 8.10 17.26
N LYS A 3 -1.00 6.79 17.26
CA LYS A 3 -0.43 6.14 16.07
C LYS A 3 -1.51 6.11 15.00
N GLU A 4 -1.19 6.60 13.82
CA GLU A 4 -2.08 6.52 12.69
C GLU A 4 -2.19 5.07 12.21
N TYR A 5 -3.33 4.68 11.64
CA TYR A 5 -3.53 3.28 11.22
C TYR A 5 -2.62 2.87 10.05
N TRP A 6 -1.97 3.83 9.39
CA TRP A 6 -1.00 3.64 8.32
C TRP A 6 0.46 3.70 8.78
N ASP A 7 0.71 3.95 10.08
CA ASP A 7 2.03 3.88 10.70
C ASP A 7 2.39 2.43 11.01
N VAL A 8 2.79 1.71 9.95
CA VAL A 8 3.12 0.28 9.98
C VAL A 8 4.60 0.06 9.72
N THR A 9 5.17 -0.96 10.36
CA THR A 9 6.56 -1.34 10.14
C THR A 9 6.68 -2.35 8.98
N ASP A 10 7.90 -2.49 8.45
CA ASP A 10 8.20 -3.46 7.41
C ASP A 10 7.86 -4.89 7.85
N GLU A 11 8.12 -5.23 9.12
CA GLU A 11 7.82 -6.57 9.67
C GLU A 11 6.32 -6.89 9.60
N GLN A 12 5.45 -5.93 9.96
CA GLN A 12 4.01 -6.13 9.94
C GLN A 12 3.48 -6.30 8.52
N VAL A 13 4.04 -5.54 7.57
CA VAL A 13 3.67 -5.63 6.15
C VAL A 13 4.14 -6.96 5.57
N ILE A 14 5.37 -7.40 5.88
CA ILE A 14 5.91 -8.69 5.45
C ILE A 14 5.06 -9.85 5.99
N GLU A 15 4.67 -9.81 7.27
CA GLU A 15 3.86 -10.87 7.89
C GLU A 15 2.54 -11.09 7.15
N LYS A 16 1.94 -10.02 6.60
CA LYS A 16 0.60 -10.06 6.02
C LYS A 16 0.56 -10.06 4.50
N THR A 17 1.63 -9.65 3.85
CA THR A 17 1.70 -9.50 2.39
C THR A 17 2.86 -10.27 1.76
N GLY A 18 3.79 -10.78 2.56
CA GLY A 18 4.97 -11.53 2.10
C GLY A 18 6.07 -10.67 1.47
N LYS A 19 5.91 -9.34 1.42
CA LYS A 19 6.85 -8.41 0.79
C LYS A 19 7.05 -7.16 1.66
N PRO A 20 8.24 -6.53 1.62
CA PRO A 20 8.51 -5.29 2.36
C PRO A 20 7.79 -4.08 1.77
N ILE A 21 7.72 -2.97 2.50
CA ILE A 21 7.10 -1.71 2.04
C ILE A 21 7.76 -1.23 0.74
N ALA A 22 9.08 -1.28 0.64
CA ALA A 22 9.82 -0.83 -0.54
C ALA A 22 9.34 -1.50 -1.84
N PHE A 23 9.14 -2.83 -1.80
CA PHE A 23 8.61 -3.59 -2.94
C PHE A 23 7.22 -3.09 -3.37
N TRP A 24 6.35 -2.80 -2.39
CA TRP A 24 5.02 -2.28 -2.68
C TRP A 24 5.05 -0.85 -3.20
N MET A 25 5.95 -0.01 -2.70
CA MET A 25 6.13 1.35 -3.23
C MET A 25 6.56 1.33 -4.69
N GLU A 26 7.47 0.43 -5.07
CA GLU A 26 7.88 0.23 -6.46
C GLU A 26 6.74 -0.30 -7.32
N THR A 27 6.05 -1.35 -6.87
CA THR A 27 4.89 -1.92 -7.57
C THR A 27 3.80 -0.86 -7.82
N LEU A 28 3.50 -0.04 -6.81
CA LEU A 28 2.51 1.05 -6.91
C LEU A 28 2.98 2.18 -7.83
N LYS A 29 4.28 2.46 -7.86
CA LYS A 29 4.88 3.43 -8.78
C LYS A 29 4.77 2.93 -10.22
N GLU A 30 5.11 1.67 -10.49
CA GLU A 30 4.98 1.03 -11.80
C GLU A 30 3.54 0.96 -12.28
N PHE A 31 2.59 0.76 -11.35
CA PHE A 31 1.17 0.81 -11.65
C PHE A 31 0.64 2.24 -11.86
N HIS A 32 1.47 3.28 -11.73
CA HIS A 32 1.03 4.69 -11.78
C HIS A 32 -0.10 4.99 -10.77
N ALA A 33 0.01 4.45 -9.55
CA ALA A 33 -1.02 4.58 -8.52
C ALA A 33 -1.33 6.04 -8.13
N ALA A 34 -0.37 6.95 -8.34
CA ALA A 34 -0.55 8.37 -8.05
C ALA A 34 -1.66 9.01 -8.91
N ASP A 35 -1.88 8.52 -10.13
CA ASP A 35 -2.84 9.09 -11.09
C ASP A 35 -4.18 8.36 -11.10
N LYS A 36 -4.34 7.36 -10.22
CA LYS A 36 -5.51 6.50 -10.14
C LYS A 36 -6.34 6.79 -8.91
N LYS A 37 -7.61 6.38 -8.94
CA LYS A 37 -8.46 6.46 -7.75
C LYS A 37 -8.01 5.41 -6.74
N SER A 38 -8.06 5.74 -5.45
CA SER A 38 -7.59 4.83 -4.39
C SER A 38 -8.30 3.48 -4.39
N ASN A 39 -9.57 3.41 -4.79
CA ASN A 39 -10.30 2.14 -4.92
C ASN A 39 -9.77 1.26 -6.06
N GLU A 40 -9.32 1.85 -7.17
CA GLU A 40 -8.69 1.12 -8.27
C GLU A 40 -7.33 0.55 -7.85
N VAL A 41 -6.55 1.34 -7.10
CA VAL A 41 -5.26 0.90 -6.54
C VAL A 41 -5.46 -0.23 -5.53
N VAL A 42 -6.47 -0.11 -4.66
CA VAL A 42 -6.81 -1.18 -3.71
C VAL A 42 -7.25 -2.44 -4.45
N ALA A 43 -8.11 -2.33 -5.48
CA ALA A 43 -8.54 -3.48 -6.28
C ALA A 43 -7.35 -4.17 -6.95
N PHE A 44 -6.42 -3.41 -7.55
CA PHE A 44 -5.19 -3.94 -8.12
C PHE A 44 -4.38 -4.77 -7.12
N LEU A 45 -4.15 -4.26 -5.91
CA LEU A 45 -3.44 -5.00 -4.86
C LEU A 45 -4.20 -6.25 -4.40
N GLN A 46 -5.53 -6.19 -4.30
CA GLN A 46 -6.35 -7.33 -3.90
C GLN A 46 -6.41 -8.43 -4.96
N GLU A 47 -6.64 -8.06 -6.22
CA GLU A 47 -6.92 -9.01 -7.31
C GLU A 47 -5.63 -9.56 -7.93
N MET A 48 -4.63 -8.70 -8.16
CA MET A 48 -3.38 -9.11 -8.83
C MET A 48 -2.34 -9.66 -7.86
N HIS A 49 -2.37 -9.21 -6.60
CA HIS A 49 -1.33 -9.53 -5.62
C HIS A 49 -1.86 -10.22 -4.35
N ALA A 50 -3.17 -10.53 -4.31
CA ALA A 50 -3.84 -11.18 -3.17
C ALA A 50 -3.62 -10.47 -1.82
N VAL A 51 -3.34 -9.16 -1.86
CA VAL A 51 -3.10 -8.36 -0.64
C VAL A 51 -4.42 -8.20 0.11
N PRO A 52 -4.50 -8.51 1.42
CA PRO A 52 -5.72 -8.32 2.18
C PRO A 52 -6.16 -6.85 2.17
N ARG A 53 -7.49 -6.60 2.08
CA ARG A 53 -8.07 -5.25 1.90
C ARG A 53 -7.50 -4.20 2.86
N TYR A 54 -7.32 -4.54 4.13
CA TYR A 54 -6.76 -3.61 5.13
C TYR A 54 -5.36 -3.13 4.71
N TRP A 55 -4.47 -4.06 4.36
CA TRP A 55 -3.12 -3.78 3.91
C TRP A 55 -3.07 -3.08 2.57
N ALA A 56 -3.96 -3.42 1.64
CA ALA A 56 -4.08 -2.72 0.37
C ALA A 56 -4.40 -1.23 0.57
N ARG A 57 -5.31 -0.91 1.50
CA ARG A 57 -5.61 0.48 1.86
C ARG A 57 -4.44 1.16 2.55
N THR A 58 -3.79 0.48 3.50
CA THR A 58 -2.62 1.01 4.21
C THR A 58 -1.49 1.36 3.24
N LEU A 59 -1.13 0.44 2.34
CA LEU A 59 -0.09 0.64 1.33
C LEU A 59 -0.45 1.77 0.35
N THR A 60 -1.71 1.85 -0.08
CA THR A 60 -2.19 2.93 -0.93
C THR A 60 -2.05 4.29 -0.23
N THR A 61 -2.49 4.41 1.03
CA THR A 61 -2.36 5.64 1.81
C THR A 61 -0.89 6.02 2.01
N LEU A 62 -0.05 5.05 2.38
CA LEU A 62 1.38 5.27 2.61
C LEU A 62 2.07 5.79 1.34
N PHE A 63 1.76 5.18 0.19
CA PHE A 63 2.28 5.61 -1.11
C PHE A 63 1.86 7.04 -1.47
N LEU A 64 0.59 7.40 -1.28
CA LEU A 64 0.09 8.74 -1.60
C LEU A 64 0.73 9.81 -0.72
N LYS A 65 0.87 9.52 0.59
CA LYS A 65 1.54 10.42 1.54
C LYS A 65 3.02 10.64 1.19
N ASN A 66 3.72 9.59 0.77
CA ASN A 66 5.12 9.70 0.39
C ASN A 66 5.33 10.44 -0.95
N ASN A 67 4.32 10.45 -1.83
CA ASN A 67 4.35 11.17 -3.11
C ASN A 67 3.71 12.57 -3.07
N GLY A 68 3.38 13.09 -1.88
CA GLY A 68 2.89 14.47 -1.72
C GLY A 68 1.44 14.70 -2.14
N LYS A 69 0.59 13.66 -2.17
CA LYS A 69 -0.87 13.78 -2.30
C LYS A 69 -1.60 13.62 -0.95
#